data_AF-A0A4Y2LZ25-F1
#
_entry.id   AF-A0A4Y2LZ25-F1
#
_cell.length_a   1.000
_cell.length_b   1.000
_cell.length_c   1.000
_cell.angle_alpha   90.00
_cell.angle_beta   90.00
_cell.angle_gamma   90.00
#
_symmetry.space_group_name_H-M   'P 1'
#
loop_
_entity.id
_entity.type
_entity.pdbx_description
1 polymer ?
#
loop_
_entity_poly.entity_id
_entity_poly.type
_entity_poly.pdbx_seq_one_letter_code
_entity_poly.pdbx_strand_id
1 'polypeptide(L)'
;MFLANFYSYYSYRENQDPFRSSGGTAIFVKSSIPHHQLVPPTLHYVEASVVVLELNNSERITLTSIYILLSSDQGMFTFDIENLIQISSNQIICGDFNAHHTSWGCNNNSP
;
A
#
# COMPACT_ATOMS: atom_id res chain seq x y z
N MET A 1 -14.73 6.69 5.06
CA MET A 1 -14.72 8.15 4.86
C MET A 1 -15.46 8.46 3.57
N PHE A 2 -16.33 9.47 3.52
CA PHE A 2 -17.01 9.86 2.28
C PHE A 2 -16.36 11.10 1.69
N LEU A 3 -15.91 10.99 0.44
CA LEU A 3 -15.42 12.11 -0.36
C LEU A 3 -16.21 12.11 -1.68
N ALA A 4 -16.93 13.20 -1.95
CA ALA A 4 -17.82 13.26 -3.10
C ALA A 4 -17.05 13.03 -4.41
N ASN A 5 -17.58 12.16 -5.28
CA ASN A 5 -16.99 11.71 -6.54
C ASN A 5 -15.72 10.85 -6.41
N PHE A 6 -15.50 10.22 -5.24
CA PHE A 6 -14.42 9.26 -5.05
C PHE A 6 -14.92 7.97 -4.40
N TYR A 7 -14.34 6.84 -4.82
CA TYR A 7 -14.36 5.60 -4.06
C TYR A 7 -13.16 5.55 -3.13
N SER A 8 -13.38 5.12 -1.90
CA SER A 8 -12.35 4.98 -0.87
C SER A 8 -12.08 3.50 -0.60
N TYR A 9 -10.84 3.08 -0.81
CA TYR A 9 -10.33 1.74 -0.50
C TYR A 9 -9.33 1.87 0.62
N TYR A 10 -9.46 1.06 1.67
CA TYR A 10 -8.60 1.16 2.84
C TYR A 10 -8.41 -0.19 3.48
N SER A 11 -7.29 -0.36 4.18
CA SER A 11 -7.02 -1.56 4.96
C SER A 11 -7.86 -1.53 6.24
N TYR A 12 -8.69 -2.57 6.43
CA TYR A 12 -9.35 -2.80 7.71
C TYR A 12 -8.34 -3.49 8.63
N ARG A 13 -7.99 -2.81 9.71
CA ARG A 13 -7.12 -3.37 10.74
C ARG A 13 -7.94 -4.24 11.68
N GLU A 14 -7.79 -5.55 11.57
CA GLU A 14 -8.26 -6.45 12.62
C GLU A 14 -7.37 -6.26 13.86
N ASN A 15 -7.98 -6.12 15.04
CA ASN A 15 -7.28 -5.96 16.32
C ASN A 15 -6.37 -4.71 16.41
N GLN A 16 -6.88 -3.52 16.06
CA GLN A 16 -6.21 -2.27 16.45
C GLN A 16 -5.95 -2.29 17.96
N ASP A 17 -4.68 -2.28 18.35
CA ASP A 17 -4.29 -1.99 19.72
C ASP A 17 -4.86 -0.59 20.06
N PRO A 18 -5.76 -0.48 21.05
CA PRO A 18 -6.38 0.80 21.41
C PRO A 18 -5.34 1.84 21.87
N PHE A 19 -4.10 1.44 22.16
CA PHE A 19 -2.98 2.30 22.51
C PHE A 19 -2.03 2.63 21.34
N ARG A 20 -2.23 2.03 20.15
CA ARG A 20 -1.49 2.35 18.91
C ARG A 20 -2.42 2.94 17.85
N SER A 21 -2.59 4.26 17.91
CA SER A 21 -3.41 5.04 16.98
C SER A 21 -2.81 5.23 15.57
N SER A 22 -1.67 4.61 15.25
CA SER A 22 -0.90 4.88 14.02
C SER A 22 -0.93 3.73 13.01
N GLY A 23 -1.18 4.06 11.74
CA GLY A 23 -1.07 3.19 10.56
C GLY A 23 -2.39 3.13 9.76
N GLY A 24 -2.53 2.11 8.93
CA GLY A 24 -3.57 2.00 7.90
C GLY A 24 -3.15 2.69 6.61
N THR A 25 -3.66 2.19 5.49
CA THR A 25 -3.44 2.80 4.18
C THR A 25 -4.79 3.05 3.51
N ALA A 26 -4.83 4.01 2.60
CA ALA A 26 -6.02 4.29 1.83
C ALA A 26 -5.68 4.79 0.42
N ILE A 27 -6.49 4.38 -0.55
CA ILE A 27 -6.47 4.86 -1.93
C ILE A 27 -7.85 5.45 -2.25
N PHE A 28 -7.86 6.69 -2.74
CA PHE A 28 -9.06 7.36 -3.23
C PHE A 28 -9.01 7.47 -4.74
N VAL A 29 -9.98 6.88 -5.43
CA VAL A 29 -10.06 6.92 -6.89
C VAL A 29 -11.30 7.69 -7.31
N LYS A 30 -11.16 8.62 -8.27
CA LYS A 30 -12.30 9.34 -8.83
C LYS A 30 -13.32 8.37 -9.41
N SER A 31 -14.60 8.61 -9.17
CA SER A 31 -15.69 7.74 -9.62
C SER A 31 -15.79 7.61 -11.14
N SER A 32 -15.25 8.57 -11.88
CA SER A 32 -15.19 8.58 -13.34
C SER A 32 -14.10 7.69 -13.94
N ILE A 33 -13.16 7.20 -13.13
CA ILE A 33 -12.09 6.29 -13.57
C ILE A 33 -12.63 4.87 -13.36
N PRO A 34 -12.59 3.95 -14.33
CA PRO A 34 -12.92 2.54 -14.08
C PRO A 34 -11.85 1.86 -13.20
N HIS A 35 -12.28 1.17 -12.15
CA HIS A 35 -11.35 0.52 -11.20
C HIS A 35 -12.05 -0.51 -10.32
N HIS A 36 -11.26 -1.38 -9.67
CA HIS A 36 -11.73 -2.32 -8.65
C HIS A 36 -10.66 -2.56 -7.58
N GLN A 37 -11.08 -2.95 -6.37
CA GLN A 37 -10.17 -3.34 -5.30
C GLN A 37 -9.63 -4.75 -5.51
N LEU A 38 -8.36 -4.97 -5.14
CA LEU A 38 -7.83 -6.31 -4.91
C LEU A 38 -7.60 -6.52 -3.42
N VAL A 39 -7.81 -7.75 -2.97
CA VAL A 39 -7.41 -8.17 -1.63
C VAL A 39 -5.91 -8.45 -1.68
N PRO A 40 -5.08 -7.77 -0.87
CA PRO A 40 -3.66 -8.08 -0.81
C PRO A 40 -3.43 -9.51 -0.30
N PRO A 41 -2.26 -10.12 -0.59
CA PRO A 41 -1.87 -11.38 0.04
C PRO A 41 -1.80 -11.21 1.57
N THR A 42 -1.66 -12.31 2.30
CA THR A 42 -1.43 -12.23 3.75
C THR A 42 -0.09 -11.54 4.03
N LEU A 43 -0.15 -10.39 4.69
CA LEU A 43 1.01 -9.58 5.10
C LEU A 43 1.12 -9.59 6.62
N HIS A 44 2.35 -9.53 7.14
CA HIS A 44 2.64 -9.59 8.59
C HIS A 44 3.26 -8.30 9.13
N TYR A 45 3.98 -7.56 8.29
CA TYR A 45 4.79 -6.40 8.64
C TYR A 45 4.40 -5.15 7.85
N VAL A 46 3.72 -5.34 6.71
CA VAL A 46 3.26 -4.27 5.83
C VAL A 46 1.74 -4.21 5.81
N GLU A 47 1.20 -3.02 5.95
CA GLU A 47 -0.21 -2.77 5.68
C GLU A 47 -0.38 -2.25 4.26
N ALA A 48 -1.32 -2.82 3.51
CA ALA A 48 -1.49 -2.48 2.11
C ALA A 48 -2.96 -2.30 1.71
N SER A 49 -3.20 -1.35 0.80
CA SER A 49 -4.45 -1.20 0.06
C SER A 49 -4.12 -1.31 -1.41
N VAL A 50 -4.82 -2.17 -2.14
CA VAL A 50 -4.53 -2.48 -3.55
C VAL A 50 -5.76 -2.16 -4.42
N VAL A 51 -5.55 -1.36 -5.46
CA VAL A 51 -6.60 -0.98 -6.41
C VAL A 51 -6.07 -1.12 -7.82
N VAL A 52 -6.84 -1.75 -8.69
CA VAL A 52 -6.53 -1.85 -10.11
C VAL A 52 -7.30 -0.77 -10.86
N LEU A 53 -6.58 0.07 -11.58
CA LEU A 53 -7.15 1.02 -12.54
C LEU A 53 -7.29 0.33 -13.90
N GLU A 54 -8.44 0.50 -14.54
CA GLU A 54 -8.72 0.00 -15.89
C GLU A 54 -8.71 1.18 -16.86
N LEU A 55 -7.66 1.27 -17.68
CA LEU A 55 -7.49 2.35 -18.65
C LEU A 55 -8.15 2.00 -19.99
N ASN A 56 -8.46 3.03 -20.77
CA ASN A 56 -9.24 2.93 -22.01
C ASN A 56 -8.69 1.94 -23.07
N ASN A 57 -7.41 1.54 -22.97
CA ASN A 57 -6.75 0.62 -23.90
C ASN A 57 -6.65 -0.82 -23.38
N SER A 58 -7.50 -1.23 -22.43
CA SER A 58 -7.40 -2.52 -21.70
C SER A 58 -6.11 -2.69 -20.89
N GLU A 59 -5.29 -1.63 -20.81
CA GLU A 59 -4.15 -1.57 -19.91
C GLU A 59 -4.64 -1.44 -18.47
N ARG A 60 -4.03 -2.23 -17.59
CA ARG A 60 -4.30 -2.18 -16.15
C ARG A 60 -3.06 -1.71 -15.43
N ILE A 61 -3.23 -0.74 -14.54
CA ILE A 61 -2.19 -0.30 -13.60
C ILE A 61 -2.66 -0.65 -12.20
N THR A 62 -1.86 -1.42 -11.48
CA THR A 62 -2.13 -1.74 -10.07
C THR A 62 -1.51 -0.66 -9.19
N LEU A 63 -2.32 -0.02 -8.35
CA LEU A 63 -1.87 0.91 -7.33
C LEU A 63 -1.85 0.21 -5.98
N THR A 64 -0.70 0.26 -5.31
CA THR A 64 -0.51 -0.32 -3.98
C THR A 64 -0.02 0.78 -3.03
N SER A 65 -0.85 1.12 -2.04
CA SER A 65 -0.46 2.03 -0.96
C SER A 65 0.01 1.21 0.23
N ILE A 66 1.23 1.46 0.72
CA ILE A 66 1.85 0.70 1.82
C ILE A 66 2.18 1.54 3.06
N TYR A 67 2.23 0.87 4.21
CA TYR A 67 2.81 1.38 5.45
C TYR A 67 3.57 0.26 6.17
N ILE A 68 4.88 0.42 6.40
CA ILE A 68 5.71 -0.54 7.14
C ILE A 68 5.57 -0.28 8.64
N LEU A 69 5.30 -1.30 9.44
CA LEU A 69 5.07 -1.15 10.89
C LEU A 69 6.39 -0.96 11.66
N LEU A 70 6.50 0.09 12.49
CA LEU A 70 7.71 0.42 13.29
C LEU A 70 8.25 -0.70 14.21
N SER A 71 7.48 -1.75 14.46
CA SER A 71 7.89 -2.90 15.29
C SER A 71 8.31 -4.12 14.48
N SER A 72 8.46 -4.03 13.16
CA SER A 72 8.93 -5.14 12.34
C SER A 72 10.41 -5.40 12.57
N ASP A 73 10.76 -6.66 12.78
CA ASP A 73 12.14 -7.14 12.71
C ASP A 73 12.74 -6.67 11.38
N GLN A 74 13.88 -5.96 11.45
CA GLN A 74 14.32 -4.97 10.45
C GLN A 74 14.51 -5.50 9.01
N GLY A 75 14.47 -6.81 8.79
CA GLY A 75 14.55 -7.41 7.45
C GLY A 75 13.31 -8.16 6.99
N MET A 76 12.33 -8.44 7.86
CA MET A 76 11.25 -9.37 7.53
C MET A 76 10.15 -8.76 6.67
N PHE A 77 10.04 -7.43 6.63
CA PHE A 77 9.07 -6.75 5.77
C PHE A 77 9.37 -6.95 4.28
N THR A 78 10.60 -7.31 3.90
CA THR A 78 10.95 -7.47 2.48
C THR A 78 10.19 -8.62 1.83
N PHE A 79 9.87 -9.69 2.57
CA PHE A 79 9.02 -10.78 2.07
C PHE A 79 7.61 -10.31 1.72
N ASP A 80 7.03 -9.44 2.55
CA ASP A 80 5.73 -8.83 2.28
C ASP A 80 5.79 -7.92 1.04
N ILE A 81 6.86 -7.12 0.89
CA ILE A 81 7.09 -6.30 -0.31
C ILE A 81 7.26 -7.16 -1.56
N GLU A 82 8.01 -8.27 -1.49
CA GLU A 82 8.17 -9.22 -2.59
C GLU A 82 6.83 -9.84 -3.01
N ASN A 83 5.99 -10.22 -2.05
CA ASN A 83 4.64 -10.71 -2.32
C ASN A 83 3.77 -9.64 -3.00
N LEU A 84 3.89 -8.36 -2.60
CA LEU A 84 3.19 -7.24 -3.25
C LEU A 84 3.70 -7.01 -4.69
N ILE A 85 5.02 -7.10 -4.93
CA ILE A 85 5.62 -6.96 -6.27
C ILE A 85 5.11 -8.06 -7.22
N GLN A 86 4.78 -9.24 -6.72
CA GLN A 86 4.26 -10.34 -7.53
C GLN A 86 2.79 -10.16 -7.96
N ILE A 87 2.04 -9.22 -7.37
CA ILE A 87 0.62 -8.98 -7.71
C ILE A 87 0.44 -8.63 -9.20
N SER A 88 1.32 -7.79 -9.74
CA SER A 88 1.23 -7.34 -11.13
C SER A 88 2.58 -6.86 -11.65
N SER A 89 2.84 -7.11 -12.94
CA SER A 89 4.02 -6.56 -13.63
C SER A 89 3.86 -5.08 -13.99
N ASN A 90 2.63 -4.54 -14.01
CA ASN A 90 2.35 -3.12 -14.25
C ASN A 90 1.75 -2.50 -12.99
N GLN A 91 2.62 -2.09 -12.07
CA GLN A 91 2.20 -1.57 -10.78
C GLN A 91 3.01 -0.37 -10.30
N ILE A 92 2.37 0.42 -9.45
CA ILE A 92 2.98 1.51 -8.70
C ILE A 92 2.77 1.20 -7.22
N ILE A 93 3.87 1.02 -6.51
CA ILE A 93 3.89 0.87 -5.05
C ILE A 93 4.39 2.18 -4.46
N CYS A 94 3.63 2.76 -3.54
CA CYS A 94 4.04 3.99 -2.85
C CYS A 94 3.48 4.02 -1.42
N GLY A 95 4.09 4.80 -0.55
CA GLY A 95 3.67 4.91 0.83
C GLY A 95 4.83 5.22 1.75
N ASP A 96 4.66 4.88 3.01
CA ASP A 96 5.68 5.07 4.04
C ASP A 96 6.39 3.74 4.30
N PHE A 97 7.64 3.67 3.86
CA PHE A 97 8.49 2.51 4.06
C PHE A 97 9.10 2.48 5.47
N ASN A 98 8.98 3.54 6.26
CA ASN A 98 9.70 3.70 7.54
C ASN A 98 11.21 3.37 7.45
N ALA A 99 11.79 3.54 6.26
CA ALA A 99 13.15 3.18 5.92
C ALA A 99 13.91 4.37 5.32
N HIS A 100 15.23 4.36 5.44
CA HIS A 100 16.12 5.38 4.88
C HIS A 100 16.97 4.81 3.75
N HIS A 101 17.07 5.57 2.65
CA HIS A 101 17.95 5.22 1.54
C HIS A 101 18.43 6.50 0.83
N THR A 102 19.71 6.53 0.54
CA THR A 102 20.35 7.66 -0.18
C THR A 102 19.75 7.89 -1.57
N SER A 103 19.29 6.84 -2.27
CA SER A 103 18.64 6.99 -3.59
C SER A 103 17.30 7.73 -3.56
N TRP A 104 16.65 7.85 -2.40
CA TRP A 104 15.44 8.66 -2.23
C TRP A 104 15.65 9.86 -1.31
N GLY A 105 16.90 10.29 -1.13
CA GLY A 105 17.24 11.57 -0.49
C GLY A 105 17.50 11.53 1.02
N CYS A 106 17.69 10.35 1.63
CA CYS A 106 18.13 10.26 3.03
C CYS A 106 19.66 10.42 3.16
N ASN A 107 20.12 10.81 4.35
CA ASN A 107 21.55 11.00 4.64
C ASN A 107 22.31 9.68 4.85
N ASN A 108 21.58 8.59 5.13
CA ASN A 108 22.11 7.26 5.37
C ASN A 108 21.15 6.21 4.79
N ASN A 109 21.61 4.96 4.83
CA ASN A 109 20.77 3.81 4.54
C ASN A 109 20.41 3.15 5.87
N SER A 110 19.12 2.91 6.10
CA SER A 110 18.61 2.02 7.13
C SER A 110 17.33 1.36 6.65
N PRO A 111 17.04 0.13 7.08
CA PRO A 111 15.67 -0.36 7.06
C PRO A 111 14.75 0.53 7.93
#